data_AF-A0A3A9SCL8-F1
#
_entry.id   AF-A0A3A9SCL8-F1
#
_cell.length_a   1.000
_cell.length_b   1.000
_cell.length_c   1.000
_cell.angle_alpha   90.00
_cell.angle_beta   90.00
_cell.angle_gamma   90.00
#
_symmetry.space_group_name_H-M   'P 1'
#
loop_
_entity.id
_entity.type
_entity.pdbx_description
1 polymer ?
#
loop_
_entity_poly.entity_id
_entity_poly.type
_entity_poly.pdbx_seq_one_letter_code
_entity_poly.pdbx_strand_id
1 'polypeptide(L)'
;MRSIEEIQEEIDSLWDKIGRAEDLKGIFEGGRGRISDKKNLVENDAYHPFKIYDMTRTSKWRGDREKEAAQFQNETNENTRKAMKATSTHISELDAAIKKLDELIEKWKKRIDG
;
A
#
# COMPACT_ATOMS: atom_id res chain seq x y z
N MET A 1 -26.10 24.61 31.73
CA MET A 1 -24.68 24.68 32.13
C MET A 1 -24.26 23.23 32.30
N ARG A 2 -23.29 22.74 31.52
CA ARG A 2 -22.83 21.35 31.67
C ARG A 2 -22.14 21.20 33.02
N SER A 3 -22.32 20.08 33.69
CA SER A 3 -21.61 19.82 34.95
C SER A 3 -20.12 19.62 34.66
N ILE A 4 -19.28 19.84 35.66
CA ILE A 4 -17.83 19.58 35.55
C ILE A 4 -17.57 18.09 35.24
N GLU A 5 -18.40 17.21 35.80
CA GLU A 5 -18.33 15.76 35.56
C GLU A 5 -18.67 15.41 34.11
N GLU A 6 -19.68 16.03 33.50
CA GLU A 6 -20.03 15.84 32.08
C GLU A 6 -18.91 16.30 31.14
N ILE A 7 -18.18 17.36 31.50
CA ILE A 7 -17.03 17.84 30.74
C ILE A 7 -15.85 16.87 30.86
N GLN A 8 -15.61 16.35 32.08
CA GLN A 8 -14.56 15.37 32.35
C GLN A 8 -14.79 14.06 31.57
N GLU A 9 -16.02 13.53 31.58
CA GLU A 9 -16.40 12.34 30.80
C GLU A 9 -16.22 12.55 29.29
N GLU A 10 -16.51 13.75 28.80
CA GLU A 10 -16.30 14.09 27.39
C GLU A 10 -14.81 14.12 27.02
N ILE A 11 -13.96 14.70 27.87
CA ILE A 11 -12.50 14.73 27.69
C ILE A 11 -11.93 13.30 27.69
N ASP A 12 -12.32 12.47 28.65
CA ASP A 12 -11.86 11.09 28.75
C ASP A 12 -12.29 10.28 27.52
N SER A 13 -13.53 10.47 27.04
CA SER A 13 -14.02 9.85 25.80
C SER A 13 -13.23 10.28 24.55
N LEU A 14 -12.80 11.55 24.50
CA LEU A 14 -12.02 12.06 23.39
C LEU A 14 -10.59 11.51 23.41
N TRP A 15 -9.97 11.39 24.59
CA TRP A 15 -8.67 10.72 24.74
C TRP A 15 -8.72 9.25 24.31
N ASP A 16 -9.77 8.53 24.69
CA ASP A 16 -9.98 7.13 24.28
C ASP A 16 -10.09 6.98 22.75
N LYS A 17 -10.77 7.92 22.09
CA LYS A 17 -10.90 7.96 20.62
C LYS A 17 -9.57 8.29 19.94
N ILE A 18 -8.79 9.21 20.51
CA ILE A 18 -7.45 9.55 20.03
C ILE A 18 -6.56 8.30 20.09
N GLY A 19 -6.50 7.61 21.23
CA GLY A 19 -5.68 6.41 21.38
C GLY A 19 -6.02 5.32 20.35
N ARG A 20 -7.31 5.02 20.16
CA ARG A 20 -7.74 4.05 19.14
C ARG A 20 -7.39 4.48 17.71
N ALA A 21 -7.46 5.77 17.42
CA ALA A 21 -7.10 6.30 16.11
C ALA A 21 -5.58 6.25 15.87
N GLU A 22 -4.78 6.51 16.89
CA GLU A 22 -3.32 6.38 16.85
C GLU A 22 -2.89 4.90 16.67
N ASP A 23 -3.54 3.97 17.36
CA ASP A 23 -3.32 2.52 17.17
C ASP A 23 -3.65 2.09 15.73
N LEU A 24 -4.81 2.51 15.21
CA LEU A 24 -5.24 2.18 13.86
C LEU A 24 -4.30 2.78 12.81
N LYS A 25 -3.81 4.00 13.05
CA LYS A 25 -2.80 4.65 12.21
C LYS A 25 -1.51 3.83 12.18
N GLY A 26 -1.03 3.35 13.32
CA GLY A 26 0.16 2.49 13.38
C GLY A 26 0.00 1.20 12.57
N ILE A 27 -1.20 0.59 12.60
CA ILE A 27 -1.51 -0.59 11.76
C ILE A 27 -1.45 -0.24 10.27
N PHE A 28 -2.03 0.89 9.86
CA PHE A 28 -2.04 1.32 8.47
C PHE A 28 -0.65 1.70 7.97
N GLU A 29 0.16 2.39 8.76
CA GLU A 29 1.55 2.71 8.44
C GLU A 29 2.41 1.44 8.30
N GLY A 30 2.27 0.48 9.22
CA GLY A 30 2.96 -0.80 9.14
C GLY A 30 2.54 -1.63 7.93
N GLY A 31 1.24 -1.63 7.60
CA GLY A 31 0.71 -2.29 6.40
C GLY A 31 1.22 -1.64 5.11
N ARG A 32 1.18 -0.31 5.04
CA ARG A 32 1.69 0.49 3.92
C ARG A 32 3.17 0.21 3.66
N GLY A 33 4.00 0.21 4.72
CA GLY A 33 5.43 -0.08 4.62
C GLY A 33 5.69 -1.45 3.98
N ARG A 34 5.07 -2.50 4.51
CA ARG A 34 5.20 -3.87 3.97
C ARG A 34 4.76 -3.99 2.51
N ILE A 35 3.68 -3.32 2.14
CA ILE A 35 3.16 -3.34 0.76
C ILE A 35 4.11 -2.58 -0.17
N SER A 36 4.64 -1.44 0.26
CA SER A 36 5.61 -0.66 -0.52
C SER A 36 6.91 -1.43 -0.73
N ASP A 37 7.43 -2.10 0.30
CA ASP A 37 8.66 -2.90 0.20
C ASP A 37 8.49 -4.04 -0.80
N LYS A 38 7.35 -4.75 -0.74
CA LYS A 38 7.03 -5.80 -1.70
C LYS A 38 6.85 -5.28 -3.12
N LYS A 39 6.23 -4.11 -3.29
CA LYS A 39 6.10 -3.46 -4.60
C LYS A 39 7.48 -3.14 -5.18
N ASN A 40 8.37 -2.56 -4.39
CA ASN A 40 9.73 -2.23 -4.81
C ASN A 40 10.56 -3.48 -5.15
N LEU A 41 10.39 -4.57 -4.40
CA LEU A 41 11.07 -5.85 -4.70
C LEU A 41 10.61 -6.42 -6.04
N VAL A 42 9.31 -6.42 -6.32
CA VAL A 42 8.77 -6.88 -7.62
C VAL A 42 9.24 -5.97 -8.76
N GLU A 43 9.27 -4.66 -8.55
CA GLU A 43 9.73 -3.71 -9.57
C GLU A 43 11.22 -3.89 -9.93
N ASN A 44 12.07 -4.14 -8.93
CA ASN A 44 13.50 -4.32 -9.13
C ASN A 44 13.90 -5.74 -9.57
N ASP A 45 13.29 -6.78 -9.01
CA ASP A 45 13.69 -8.17 -9.26
C ASP A 45 12.93 -8.82 -10.43
N ALA A 46 11.65 -8.49 -10.63
CA ALA A 46 10.81 -9.14 -11.65
C ALA A 46 10.72 -8.35 -12.96
N TYR A 47 10.80 -7.01 -12.92
CA TYR A 47 10.68 -6.16 -14.11
C TYR A 47 12.01 -5.99 -14.87
N HIS A 48 13.12 -6.46 -14.31
CA HIS A 48 14.42 -6.60 -14.97
C HIS A 48 14.87 -8.07 -15.05
N PRO A 49 14.26 -8.90 -15.91
CA PRO A 49 14.85 -10.19 -16.28
C PRO A 49 16.01 -9.91 -17.24
N PHE A 50 17.11 -9.35 -16.74
CA PHE A 50 18.33 -9.22 -17.51
C PHE A 50 19.04 -10.57 -17.54
N LYS A 51 19.30 -11.04 -18.77
CA LYS A 51 20.42 -11.92 -19.17
C LYS A 51 20.32 -13.43 -18.95
N ILE A 52 19.29 -14.11 -19.44
CA ILE A 52 19.49 -15.54 -19.78
C ILE A 52 18.64 -15.85 -21.00
N TYR A 53 19.15 -15.66 -22.22
CA TYR A 53 18.87 -16.48 -23.40
C TYR A 53 19.59 -15.84 -24.60
N ASP A 54 20.89 -16.15 -24.76
CA ASP A 54 21.59 -15.98 -26.04
C ASP A 54 21.09 -17.08 -26.99
N MET A 55 20.19 -16.73 -27.89
CA MET A 55 19.53 -17.67 -28.83
C MET A 55 20.10 -17.57 -30.25
N THR A 56 21.41 -17.33 -30.38
CA THR A 56 22.08 -17.43 -31.68
C THR A 56 22.34 -18.88 -32.09
N ARG A 57 21.30 -19.70 -32.35
CA ARG A 57 21.31 -20.87 -33.29
C ARG A 57 19.96 -21.63 -33.39
N THR A 58 19.20 -21.24 -34.42
CA THR A 58 18.37 -21.98 -35.40
C THR A 58 17.80 -23.39 -35.11
N SER A 59 16.47 -23.48 -34.93
CA SER A 59 15.58 -24.54 -35.48
C SER A 59 14.09 -24.12 -35.42
N LYS A 60 13.24 -24.61 -36.37
CA LYS A 60 11.82 -24.21 -36.50
C LYS A 60 10.97 -24.54 -35.26
N TRP A 61 11.30 -25.63 -34.57
CA TRP A 61 10.67 -26.07 -33.31
C TRP A 61 11.03 -25.15 -32.13
N ARG A 62 12.22 -24.52 -32.15
CA ARG A 62 12.55 -23.44 -31.22
C ARG A 62 11.76 -22.17 -31.54
N GLY A 63 11.54 -21.82 -32.80
CA GLY A 63 10.76 -20.62 -33.17
C GLY A 63 9.34 -20.61 -32.60
N ASP A 64 8.64 -21.76 -32.59
CA ASP A 64 7.32 -21.88 -31.98
C ASP A 64 7.40 -21.78 -30.44
N ARG A 65 8.41 -22.41 -29.82
CA ARG A 65 8.69 -22.30 -28.38
C ARG A 65 9.11 -20.89 -27.95
N GLU A 66 9.83 -20.16 -28.79
CA GLU A 66 10.25 -18.78 -28.58
C GLU A 66 9.06 -17.83 -28.68
N LYS A 67 8.14 -18.08 -29.62
CA LYS A 67 6.89 -17.34 -29.74
C LYS A 67 5.97 -17.57 -28.55
N GLU A 68 5.83 -18.83 -28.11
CA GLU A 68 5.09 -19.17 -26.89
C GLU A 68 5.74 -18.53 -25.66
N ALA A 69 7.07 -18.61 -25.51
CA ALA A 69 7.80 -17.98 -24.41
C ALA A 69 7.64 -16.45 -24.41
N ALA A 70 7.67 -15.80 -25.57
CA ALA A 70 7.42 -14.36 -25.69
C ALA A 70 5.97 -13.99 -25.34
N GLN A 71 4.99 -14.82 -25.71
CA GLN A 71 3.59 -14.63 -25.31
C GLN A 71 3.42 -14.77 -23.80
N PHE A 72 3.96 -15.83 -23.19
CA PHE A 72 3.91 -16.01 -21.73
C PHE A 72 4.64 -14.88 -20.98
N GLN A 73 5.77 -14.41 -21.52
CA GLN A 73 6.49 -13.27 -20.96
C GLN A 73 5.65 -11.99 -21.03
N ASN A 74 5.00 -11.72 -22.16
CA ASN A 74 4.13 -10.55 -22.31
C ASN A 74 2.91 -10.62 -21.39
N GLU A 75 2.23 -11.77 -21.30
CA GLU A 75 1.10 -11.95 -20.39
C GLU A 75 1.52 -11.80 -18.92
N THR A 76 2.68 -12.36 -18.55
CA THR A 76 3.22 -12.23 -17.19
C THR A 76 3.57 -10.78 -16.87
N ASN A 77 4.20 -10.07 -17.81
CA ASN A 77 4.52 -8.64 -17.66
C ASN A 77 3.26 -7.79 -17.54
N GLU A 78 2.24 -8.06 -18.35
CA GLU A 78 0.98 -7.32 -18.31
C GLU A 78 0.22 -7.55 -17.00
N ASN A 79 0.16 -8.80 -16.53
CA ASN A 79 -0.47 -9.15 -15.25
C ASN A 79 0.29 -8.53 -14.08
N THR A 80 1.62 -8.57 -14.11
CA THR A 80 2.48 -7.92 -13.10
C THR A 80 2.23 -6.41 -13.08
N ARG A 81 2.17 -5.77 -14.25
CA ARG A 81 1.88 -4.33 -14.37
C ARG A 81 0.50 -3.96 -13.82
N LYS A 82 -0.53 -4.77 -14.10
CA LYS A 82 -1.89 -4.59 -13.55
C LYS A 82 -1.88 -4.71 -12.03
N ALA A 83 -1.23 -5.74 -11.50
CA ALA A 83 -1.09 -5.95 -10.06
C ALA A 83 -0.37 -4.77 -9.39
N MET A 84 0.76 -4.32 -9.95
CA MET A 84 1.52 -3.16 -9.44
C MET A 84 0.70 -1.87 -9.44
N LYS A 85 -0.12 -1.65 -10.47
CA LYS A 85 -1.03 -0.50 -10.52
C LYS A 85 -2.07 -0.57 -9.40
N ALA A 86 -2.71 -1.72 -9.21
CA ALA A 86 -3.68 -1.92 -8.14
C ALA A 86 -3.04 -1.74 -6.74
N THR A 87 -1.84 -2.27 -6.54
CA THR A 87 -1.07 -2.06 -5.31
C THR A 87 -0.77 -0.59 -5.06
N SER A 88 -0.42 0.17 -6.11
CA SER A 88 -0.18 1.61 -5.99
C SER A 88 -1.45 2.37 -5.58
N THR A 89 -2.61 2.00 -6.13
CA THR A 89 -3.90 2.57 -5.74
C THR A 89 -4.20 2.30 -4.26
N HIS A 90 -4.01 1.07 -3.79
CA HIS A 90 -4.21 0.75 -2.37
C HIS A 90 -3.26 1.50 -1.43
N ILE A 91 -2.00 1.72 -1.83
CA ILE A 91 -1.08 2.57 -1.05
C ILE A 91 -1.64 4.00 -0.96
N SER A 92 -2.13 4.57 -2.06
CA SER A 92 -2.72 5.91 -2.05
C SER A 92 -4.00 5.99 -1.19
N GLU A 93 -4.82 4.94 -1.18
CA GLU A 93 -6.00 4.86 -0.31
C GLU A 93 -5.62 4.80 1.17
N LEU A 94 -4.57 4.04 1.52
CA LEU A 94 -4.01 4.01 2.88
C LEU A 94 -3.47 5.39 3.29
N ASP A 95 -2.76 6.08 2.41
CA ASP A 95 -2.24 7.43 2.67
C ASP A 95 -3.37 8.43 2.94
N ALA A 96 -4.45 8.36 2.16
CA ALA A 96 -5.63 9.20 2.38
C ALA A 96 -6.33 8.87 3.71
N ALA A 97 -6.43 7.59 4.08
CA ALA A 97 -7.01 7.16 5.34
C ALA A 97 -6.18 7.64 6.55
N ILE A 98 -4.85 7.52 6.49
CA ILE A 98 -3.93 8.02 7.52
C ILE A 98 -4.09 9.53 7.70
N LYS A 99 -4.10 10.30 6.61
CA LYS A 99 -4.30 11.75 6.67
C LYS A 99 -5.62 12.13 7.34
N LYS A 100 -6.70 11.40 7.04
CA LYS A 100 -8.02 11.64 7.66
C LYS A 100 -8.00 11.33 9.16
N LEU A 101 -7.27 10.30 9.59
CA LEU A 101 -7.09 10.00 11.01
C LEU A 101 -6.34 11.13 11.72
N ASP A 102 -5.29 11.68 11.10
CA ASP A 102 -4.55 12.84 11.65
C ASP A 102 -5.44 14.08 11.81
N GLU A 103 -6.27 14.38 10.81
CA GLU A 103 -7.22 15.49 10.88
C GLU A 103 -8.25 15.31 12.01
N LEU A 104 -8.71 14.07 12.25
CA LEU A 104 -9.64 13.77 13.34
C LEU A 104 -8.97 13.87 14.72
N ILE A 105 -7.76 13.34 14.87
CA ILE A 105 -6.97 13.43 16.10
C ILE A 105 -6.74 14.90 16.45
N GLU A 106 -6.31 15.72 15.49
CA GLU A 106 -6.07 17.14 15.69
C GLU A 106 -7.34 17.90 16.09
N LYS A 107 -8.47 17.55 15.48
CA LYS A 107 -9.78 18.12 15.84
C LYS A 107 -10.20 17.76 17.26
N TRP A 108 -9.92 16.53 17.71
CA TRP A 108 -10.23 16.11 19.07
C TRP A 108 -9.28 16.75 20.08
N LYS A 109 -7.98 16.87 19.79
CA LYS A 109 -7.01 17.58 20.63
C LYS A 109 -7.41 19.05 20.82
N LYS A 110 -7.75 19.76 19.74
CA LYS A 110 -8.27 21.15 19.81
C LYS A 110 -9.55 21.31 20.62
N ARG A 111 -10.37 20.27 20.71
CA ARG A 111 -11.61 20.29 21.50
C ARG A 111 -11.36 20.03 22.99
N ILE A 112 -10.24 19.38 23.32
CA ILE A 112 -9.79 19.19 24.70
C ILE A 112 -9.09 20.46 25.21
N ASP A 113 -8.29 21.11 24.36
CA ASP A 113 -7.47 22.28 24.72
C ASP A 113 -8.24 23.62 24.74
N GLY A 114 -9.49 23.65 24.28
CA GLY A 114 -10.32 24.86 24.16
C GLY A 114 -11.43 24.93 25.20
#